data_AF-A0A6I4ZDJ6-F1
#
_entry.id   AF-A0A6I4ZDJ6-F1
#
_cell.length_a   1.000
_cell.length_b   1.000
_cell.length_c   1.000
_cell.angle_alpha   90.00
_cell.angle_beta   90.00
_cell.angle_gamma   90.00
#
_symmetry.space_group_name_H-M   'P 1'
#
loop_
_entity.id
_entity.type
_entity.pdbx_description
1 polymer ?
#
loop_
_entity_poly.entity_id
_entity_poly.type
_entity_poly.pdbx_seq_one_letter_code
_entity_poly.pdbx_strand_id
1 'polypeptide(L)'
;MPPTVLIPVNRLDRAKGRLADLLASEERAELVRRSLSAVLAAVEGAGMAAVVLTSDEAVEAEVPAGAQVLGEDPELRGLSAQIERAAGELGVDELLILHADLPLVTAEALRDLVAQAPEAPSATLVRPADGGTNAMLLRPPGRFPLAYGRGSGDLHEAAAREAGLAVRRADVPALALDLDTPADVRVLLSTAEGRASQAGRYLVEIGIEGREAFREG
;
A
#
# COMPACT_ATOMS: atom_id res chain seq x y z
N MET A 1 -5.05 15.41 15.13
CA MET A 1 -5.95 14.96 14.04
C MET A 1 -5.38 13.65 13.52
N PRO A 2 -6.19 12.71 13.02
CA PRO A 2 -5.66 11.54 12.33
C PRO A 2 -4.83 11.96 11.12
N PRO A 3 -3.80 11.18 10.73
CA PRO A 3 -2.98 11.50 9.55
C PRO A 3 -3.82 11.42 8.27
N THR A 4 -3.42 12.18 7.26
CA THR A 4 -3.92 11.97 5.89
C THR A 4 -3.23 10.74 5.31
N VAL A 5 -4.01 9.86 4.67
CA VAL A 5 -3.51 8.64 4.03
C VAL A 5 -3.41 8.85 2.53
N LEU A 6 -2.19 8.77 2.00
CA LEU A 6 -1.91 8.83 0.57
C LEU A 6 -1.72 7.42 0.02
N ILE A 7 -2.58 7.03 -0.93
CA ILE A 7 -2.64 5.70 -1.51
C ILE A 7 -2.23 5.80 -2.98
N PRO A 8 -0.95 5.54 -3.32
CA PRO A 8 -0.54 5.48 -4.71
C PRO A 8 -1.09 4.21 -5.36
N VAL A 9 -1.74 4.37 -6.51
CA VAL A 9 -2.29 3.27 -7.31
C VAL A 9 -1.80 3.42 -8.74
N ASN A 10 -1.01 2.44 -9.19
CA ASN A 10 -0.58 2.40 -10.58
C ASN A 10 -1.72 1.94 -11.49
N ARG A 11 -1.59 2.16 -12.80
CA ARG A 11 -2.59 1.75 -13.79
C ARG A 11 -2.91 0.26 -13.71
N LEU A 12 -4.19 -0.07 -13.77
CA LEU A 12 -4.68 -1.45 -13.63
C LEU A 12 -4.16 -2.36 -14.74
N ASP A 13 -3.99 -1.83 -15.95
CA ASP A 13 -3.47 -2.55 -17.12
C ASP A 13 -1.99 -2.97 -16.99
N ARG A 14 -1.24 -2.33 -16.09
CA ARG A 14 0.18 -2.59 -15.84
C ARG A 14 0.44 -3.17 -14.46
N ALA A 15 -0.59 -3.28 -13.63
CA ALA A 15 -0.45 -3.75 -12.27
C ALA A 15 -0.12 -5.24 -12.21
N LYS A 16 0.66 -5.60 -11.18
CA LYS A 16 0.93 -6.99 -10.79
C LYS A 16 1.52 -7.86 -11.90
N GLY A 17 2.41 -7.32 -12.74
CA GLY A 17 3.02 -8.07 -13.85
C GLY A 17 3.70 -9.39 -13.43
N ARG A 18 4.19 -9.48 -12.18
CA ARG A 18 4.74 -10.70 -11.59
C ARG A 18 3.71 -11.81 -11.32
N LEU A 19 2.41 -11.50 -11.40
CA LEU A 19 1.31 -12.46 -11.33
C LEU A 19 0.82 -12.90 -12.72
N ALA A 20 1.46 -12.45 -13.82
CA ALA A 20 0.96 -12.73 -15.17
C ALA A 20 0.93 -14.22 -15.53
N ASP A 21 1.82 -15.03 -14.95
CA ASP A 21 1.83 -16.49 -15.13
C ASP A 21 0.68 -17.18 -14.39
N LEU A 22 0.10 -16.50 -13.39
CA LEU A 22 -0.95 -17.03 -12.53
C LEU A 22 -2.34 -16.47 -12.88
N LEU A 23 -2.41 -15.21 -13.31
CA LEU A 23 -3.62 -14.42 -13.49
C LEU A 23 -3.63 -13.73 -14.87
N ALA A 24 -4.77 -13.82 -15.56
CA ALA A 24 -5.05 -13.03 -16.76
C ALA A 24 -5.11 -11.53 -16.44
N SER A 25 -5.07 -10.69 -17.47
CA SER A 25 -5.00 -9.23 -17.27
C SER A 25 -6.21 -8.68 -16.51
N GLU A 26 -7.40 -9.16 -16.86
CA GLU A 26 -8.67 -8.81 -16.23
C GLU A 26 -8.70 -9.27 -14.77
N GLU A 27 -8.13 -10.44 -14.48
CA GLU A 27 -8.08 -10.98 -13.12
C GLU A 27 -7.12 -10.21 -12.22
N ARG A 28 -5.99 -9.76 -12.77
CA ARG A 28 -5.07 -8.86 -12.05
C ARG A 28 -5.72 -7.51 -11.76
N ALA A 29 -6.45 -6.95 -12.72
CA ALA A 29 -7.17 -5.69 -12.51
C ALA A 29 -8.23 -5.83 -11.41
N GLU A 30 -9.02 -6.91 -11.42
CA GLU A 30 -10.01 -7.18 -10.38
C GLU A 30 -9.36 -7.40 -9.01
N LEU A 31 -8.23 -8.11 -8.94
CA LEU A 31 -7.48 -8.28 -7.69
C LEU A 31 -7.05 -6.93 -7.09
N VAL A 32 -6.56 -6.00 -7.93
CA VAL A 32 -6.18 -4.65 -7.47
C VAL A 32 -7.40 -3.87 -7.00
N ARG A 33 -8.55 -3.93 -7.71
CA ARG A 33 -9.79 -3.28 -7.27
C ARG A 33 -10.24 -3.78 -5.90
N ARG A 34 -10.20 -5.10 -5.66
CA ARG A 34 -10.55 -5.73 -4.38
C ARG A 34 -9.64 -5.30 -3.24
N SER A 35 -8.33 -5.24 -3.49
CA SER A 35 -7.37 -4.78 -2.49
C SER A 35 -7.52 -3.28 -2.19
N LEU A 36 -7.69 -2.45 -3.24
CA LEU A 36 -7.92 -1.01 -3.07
C LEU A 36 -9.21 -0.73 -2.28
N SER A 37 -10.30 -1.45 -2.58
CA SER A 37 -11.55 -1.35 -1.82
C SER A 37 -11.35 -1.69 -0.33
N ALA A 38 -10.58 -2.73 -0.02
CA ALA A 38 -10.24 -3.08 1.37
C ALA A 38 -9.43 -1.99 2.07
N VAL A 39 -8.42 -1.41 1.38
CA VAL A 39 -7.62 -0.29 1.88
C VAL A 39 -8.48 0.93 2.17
N LEU A 40 -9.30 1.36 1.22
CA LEU A 40 -10.17 2.53 1.40
C LEU A 40 -11.16 2.35 2.55
N ALA A 41 -11.78 1.17 2.65
CA ALA A 41 -12.70 0.85 3.75
C ALA A 41 -11.98 0.83 5.11
N ALA A 42 -10.73 0.36 5.16
CA ALA A 42 -9.94 0.39 6.39
C ALA A 42 -9.56 1.82 6.81
N VAL A 43 -9.18 2.67 5.84
CA VAL A 43 -8.88 4.10 6.08
C VAL A 43 -10.11 4.83 6.60
N GLU A 44 -11.26 4.64 5.96
CA GLU A 44 -12.54 5.20 6.41
C GLU A 44 -12.91 4.70 7.81
N GLY A 45 -12.83 3.39 8.07
CA GLY A 45 -13.12 2.79 9.37
C GLY A 45 -12.17 3.24 10.49
N ALA A 46 -10.96 3.69 10.14
CA ALA A 46 -10.01 4.30 11.07
C ALA A 46 -10.30 5.78 11.33
N GLY A 47 -11.25 6.39 10.61
CA GLY A 47 -11.58 7.82 10.69
C GLY A 47 -10.51 8.71 10.08
N MET A 48 -9.75 8.21 9.12
CA MET A 48 -8.66 8.93 8.45
C MET A 48 -9.13 9.46 7.08
N ALA A 49 -8.53 10.56 6.60
CA ALA A 49 -8.81 11.09 5.28
C ALA A 49 -7.98 10.35 4.21
N ALA A 50 -8.63 9.84 3.17
CA ALA A 50 -7.96 9.12 2.08
C ALA A 50 -7.73 10.03 0.87
N VAL A 51 -6.53 9.96 0.30
CA VAL A 51 -6.14 10.60 -0.95
C VAL A 51 -5.57 9.53 -1.87
N VAL A 52 -6.24 9.26 -2.99
CA VAL A 52 -5.77 8.29 -3.99
C VAL A 52 -4.95 9.04 -5.04
N LEU A 53 -3.70 8.64 -5.22
CA LEU A 53 -2.79 9.17 -6.24
C LEU A 53 -2.75 8.21 -7.41
N THR A 54 -3.31 8.61 -8.55
CA THR A 54 -3.43 7.74 -9.74
C THR A 54 -3.50 8.56 -11.02
N SER A 55 -3.09 7.96 -12.14
CA SER A 55 -3.33 8.47 -13.49
C SER A 55 -4.45 7.71 -14.24
N ASP A 56 -5.11 6.76 -13.57
CA ASP A 56 -6.02 5.80 -14.18
C ASP A 56 -7.47 6.16 -13.85
N GLU A 57 -8.23 6.58 -14.87
CA GLU A 57 -9.66 6.92 -14.75
C GLU A 57 -10.49 5.76 -14.19
N ALA A 58 -10.10 4.52 -14.48
CA ALA A 58 -10.80 3.34 -13.98
C ALA A 58 -10.52 3.07 -12.50
N VAL A 59 -9.41 3.62 -11.95
CA VAL A 59 -9.15 3.65 -10.50
C VAL A 59 -9.90 4.82 -9.87
N GLU A 60 -9.88 6.00 -10.49
CA GLU A 60 -10.62 7.18 -10.02
C GLU A 60 -12.10 6.88 -9.84
N ALA A 61 -12.71 6.13 -10.77
CA ALA A 61 -14.11 5.71 -10.68
C ALA A 61 -14.44 4.80 -9.48
N GLU A 62 -13.44 4.15 -8.88
CA GLU A 62 -13.61 3.30 -7.68
C GLU A 62 -13.46 4.08 -6.37
N VAL A 63 -13.01 5.35 -6.44
CA VAL A 63 -12.77 6.16 -5.24
C VAL A 63 -14.10 6.69 -4.70
N PRO A 64 -14.44 6.43 -3.43
CA PRO A 64 -15.70 6.89 -2.84
C PRO A 64 -15.71 8.41 -2.72
N ALA A 65 -16.91 9.02 -2.75
CA ALA A 65 -17.08 10.47 -2.68
C ALA A 65 -16.49 11.15 -1.42
N GLY A 66 -16.22 10.38 -0.36
CA GLY A 66 -15.56 10.87 0.86
C GLY A 66 -14.03 10.90 0.79
N ALA A 67 -13.43 10.38 -0.28
CA ALA A 67 -11.99 10.39 -0.52
C ALA A 67 -11.64 11.37 -1.65
N GLN A 68 -10.41 11.87 -1.63
CA GLN A 68 -9.89 12.76 -2.66
C GLN A 68 -9.09 11.96 -3.70
N VAL A 69 -9.13 12.41 -4.95
CA VAL A 69 -8.22 11.92 -6.00
C VAL A 69 -7.23 13.00 -6.36
N LEU A 70 -5.95 12.63 -6.46
CA LEU A 70 -4.88 13.44 -7.02
C LEU A 70 -4.36 12.76 -8.28
N GLY A 71 -4.35 13.51 -9.38
CA GLY A 71 -3.73 13.06 -10.62
C GLY A 71 -2.22 12.96 -10.48
N GLU A 72 -1.63 11.96 -11.14
CA GLU A 72 -0.18 11.89 -11.36
C GLU A 72 0.31 13.01 -12.30
N ASP A 73 1.52 13.52 -12.05
CA ASP A 73 2.17 14.49 -12.95
C ASP A 73 2.86 13.76 -14.11
N PRO A 74 2.50 14.03 -15.38
CA PRO A 74 3.07 13.35 -16.55
C PRO A 74 4.56 13.65 -16.78
N GLU A 75 5.10 14.74 -16.22
CA GLU A 75 6.50 15.13 -16.31
C GLU A 75 7.37 14.41 -15.27
N LEU A 76 6.77 13.90 -14.20
CA LEU A 76 7.46 13.11 -13.19
C LEU A 76 7.56 11.64 -13.60
N ARG A 77 8.63 11.00 -13.13
CA ARG A 77 8.90 9.58 -13.40
C ARG A 77 9.14 8.85 -12.10
N GLY A 78 8.40 7.76 -11.90
CA GLY A 78 8.55 6.88 -10.76
C GLY A 78 7.70 7.27 -9.56
N LEU A 79 7.43 6.26 -8.73
CA LEU A 79 6.52 6.34 -7.59
C LEU A 79 6.95 7.39 -6.55
N SER A 80 8.24 7.40 -6.19
CA SER A 80 8.78 8.35 -5.20
C SER A 80 8.50 9.81 -5.56
N ALA A 81 8.80 10.22 -6.80
CA ALA A 81 8.62 11.61 -7.23
C ALA A 81 7.14 12.02 -7.21
N GLN A 82 6.24 11.12 -7.61
CA GLN A 82 4.80 11.39 -7.56
C GLN A 82 4.29 11.56 -6.12
N ILE A 83 4.75 10.70 -5.21
CA ILE A 83 4.40 10.79 -3.78
C ILE A 83 4.95 12.08 -3.17
N GLU A 84 6.20 12.45 -3.46
CA GLU A 84 6.81 13.68 -2.94
C GLU A 84 6.06 14.94 -3.39
N ARG A 85 5.68 15.00 -4.67
CA ARG A 85 4.84 16.09 -5.19
C ARG A 85 3.49 16.14 -4.46
N ALA A 86 2.80 15.01 -4.37
CA ALA A 86 1.51 14.94 -3.68
C ALA A 86 1.62 15.33 -2.20
N ALA A 87 2.67 14.90 -1.51
CA ALA A 87 2.94 15.28 -0.13
C ALA A 87 3.12 16.81 0.03
N GLY A 88 3.83 17.44 -0.91
CA GLY A 88 4.00 18.89 -0.94
C GLY A 88 2.71 19.66 -1.19
N GLU A 89 1.84 19.15 -2.08
CA GLU A 89 0.53 19.75 -2.38
C GLU A 89 -0.47 19.62 -1.24
N LEU A 90 -0.43 18.50 -0.51
CA LEU A 90 -1.32 18.26 0.62
C LEU A 90 -1.00 19.16 1.82
N GLY A 91 0.27 19.52 2.03
CA GLY A 91 0.68 20.46 3.08
C GLY A 91 0.32 20.01 4.51
N VAL A 92 0.31 18.70 4.76
CA VAL A 92 -0.10 18.10 6.05
C VAL A 92 1.08 17.89 6.99
N ASP A 93 0.81 17.96 8.30
CA ASP A 93 1.81 17.69 9.34
C ASP A 93 2.10 16.19 9.54
N GLU A 94 1.16 15.32 9.16
CA GLU A 94 1.30 13.87 9.24
C GLU A 94 0.74 13.21 7.97
N LEU A 95 1.58 12.40 7.32
CA LEU A 95 1.23 11.69 6.10
C LEU A 95 1.51 10.21 6.27
N LEU A 96 0.49 9.38 6.11
CA LEU A 96 0.63 7.93 5.98
C LEU A 96 0.63 7.57 4.50
N ILE A 97 1.77 7.14 3.97
CA ILE A 97 1.82 6.51 2.65
C ILE A 97 1.45 5.05 2.83
N LEU A 98 0.42 4.58 2.11
CA LEU A 98 -0.12 3.23 2.26
C LEU A 98 -0.30 2.58 0.88
N HIS A 99 0.37 1.45 0.64
CA HIS A 99 0.20 0.73 -0.61
C HIS A 99 -1.22 0.16 -0.78
N ALA A 100 -1.70 0.13 -2.02
CA ALA A 100 -3.07 -0.24 -2.36
C ALA A 100 -3.35 -1.76 -2.38
N ASP A 101 -2.32 -2.57 -2.20
CA ASP A 101 -2.30 -4.01 -2.45
C ASP A 101 -2.16 -4.85 -1.18
N LEU A 102 -2.62 -4.29 -0.05
CA LEU A 102 -2.58 -4.90 1.28
C LEU A 102 -3.92 -5.59 1.58
N PRO A 103 -4.11 -6.87 1.23
CA PRO A 103 -5.41 -7.55 1.32
C PRO A 103 -5.90 -7.76 2.76
N LEU A 104 -5.00 -7.69 3.74
CA LEU A 104 -5.28 -7.94 5.16
C LEU A 104 -5.48 -6.66 5.98
N VAL A 105 -5.40 -5.49 5.34
CA VAL A 105 -5.52 -4.19 6.01
C VAL A 105 -6.85 -4.06 6.76
N THR A 106 -6.79 -3.51 7.98
CA THR A 106 -7.96 -3.20 8.80
C THR A 106 -7.83 -1.83 9.43
N ALA A 107 -8.96 -1.24 9.84
CA ALA A 107 -8.98 0.03 10.57
C ALA A 107 -8.19 -0.05 11.90
N GLU A 108 -8.23 -1.20 12.57
CA GLU A 108 -7.46 -1.44 13.79
C GLU A 108 -5.95 -1.46 13.50
N ALA A 109 -5.52 -2.16 12.44
CA ALA A 109 -4.12 -2.18 12.02
C ALA A 109 -3.57 -0.78 11.70
N LEU A 110 -4.37 0.09 11.07
CA LEU A 110 -3.97 1.48 10.80
C LEU A 110 -3.87 2.30 12.09
N ARG A 111 -4.80 2.13 13.04
CA ARG A 111 -4.72 2.79 14.35
C ARG A 111 -3.52 2.29 15.16
N ASP A 112 -3.22 1.00 15.12
CA ASP A 112 -2.07 0.40 15.79
C ASP A 112 -0.75 0.93 15.22
N LEU A 113 -0.66 1.07 13.89
CA LEU A 113 0.51 1.69 13.25
C LEU A 113 0.74 3.12 13.78
N VAL A 114 -0.32 3.93 13.83
CA VAL A 114 -0.25 5.31 14.35
C VAL A 114 0.12 5.32 15.83
N ALA A 115 -0.43 4.41 16.64
CA ALA A 115 -0.14 4.31 18.07
C ALA A 115 1.31 3.90 18.37
N GLN A 116 1.98 3.18 17.45
CA GLN A 116 3.40 2.82 17.57
C GLN A 116 4.35 3.97 17.18
N ALA A 117 3.84 5.07 16.63
CA ALA A 117 4.66 6.15 16.12
C ALA A 117 5.34 6.94 17.26
N PRO A 118 6.67 7.15 17.20
CA PRO A 118 7.34 8.04 18.14
C PRO A 118 6.84 9.48 18.01
N GLU A 119 7.11 10.28 19.04
CA GLU A 119 6.94 11.74 18.99
C GLU A 119 7.63 12.34 17.77
N ALA A 120 7.02 13.38 17.19
CA ALA A 120 7.59 14.07 16.05
C ALA A 120 8.88 14.82 16.43
N PRO A 121 9.89 14.91 15.53
CA PRO A 121 9.87 14.39 14.17
C PRO A 121 10.20 12.89 14.08
N SER A 122 9.37 12.12 13.35
CA SER A 122 9.52 10.66 13.26
C SER A 122 9.10 10.07 11.91
N ALA A 123 9.63 8.88 11.64
CA ALA A 123 9.23 8.00 10.54
C ALA A 123 8.95 6.60 11.08
N THR A 124 7.75 6.08 10.82
CA THR A 124 7.34 4.73 11.22
C THR A 124 7.03 3.90 9.99
N LEU A 125 7.73 2.77 9.82
CA LEU A 125 7.66 1.94 8.61
C LEU A 125 7.14 0.55 8.93
N VAL A 126 6.30 0.01 8.05
CA VAL A 126 6.00 -1.42 7.97
C VAL A 126 6.75 -1.99 6.78
N ARG A 127 7.53 -3.05 7.03
CA ARG A 127 8.38 -3.69 6.02
C ARG A 127 7.82 -5.07 5.66
N PRO A 128 7.60 -5.37 4.37
CA PRO A 128 7.41 -6.74 3.91
C PRO A 128 8.70 -7.57 4.03
N ALA A 129 8.57 -8.88 3.84
CA ALA A 129 9.68 -9.83 3.94
C ALA A 129 10.81 -9.58 2.92
N ASP A 130 10.50 -8.96 1.78
CA ASP A 130 11.46 -8.67 0.71
C ASP A 130 12.32 -7.41 0.95
N GLY A 131 12.07 -6.71 2.07
CA GLY A 131 12.81 -5.53 2.49
C GLY A 131 12.31 -4.20 1.94
N GLY A 132 11.17 -4.17 1.23
CA GLY A 132 10.49 -2.96 0.76
C GLY A 132 9.86 -2.11 1.88
N THR A 133 8.83 -1.32 1.54
CA THR A 133 8.06 -0.50 2.48
C THR A 133 6.59 -0.51 2.05
N ASN A 134 5.71 -1.12 2.83
CA ASN A 134 4.28 -1.24 2.50
C ASN A 134 3.44 -0.09 3.08
N ALA A 135 3.87 0.41 4.24
CA ALA A 135 3.28 1.56 4.89
C ALA A 135 4.37 2.41 5.52
N MET A 136 4.24 3.73 5.44
CA MET A 136 5.16 4.66 6.07
C MET A 136 4.42 5.90 6.58
N LEU A 137 4.40 6.08 7.89
CA LEU A 137 3.91 7.29 8.54
C LEU A 137 5.08 8.27 8.73
N LEU A 138 4.93 9.46 8.18
CA LEU A 138 5.89 10.57 8.25
C LEU A 138 5.31 11.72 9.07
N ARG A 139 6.08 12.21 10.04
CA ARG A 139 5.68 13.29 10.94
C ARG A 139 6.83 14.29 11.10
N PRO A 140 6.95 15.37 10.29
CA PRO A 140 6.20 15.65 9.06
C PRO A 140 6.79 14.96 7.82
N PRO A 141 6.05 14.91 6.69
CA PRO A 141 6.59 14.51 5.40
C PRO A 141 7.64 15.49 4.86
N GLY A 142 8.36 15.09 3.81
CA GLY A 142 9.28 15.97 3.07
C GLY A 142 10.63 16.24 3.76
N ARG A 143 11.00 15.45 4.78
CA ARG A 143 12.26 15.60 5.52
C ARG A 143 13.46 14.90 4.87
N PHE A 144 13.21 13.95 3.99
CA PHE A 144 14.21 13.17 3.25
C PHE A 144 13.59 12.65 1.94
N PRO A 145 14.40 12.35 0.91
CA PRO A 145 13.90 11.82 -0.35
C PRO A 145 13.42 10.37 -0.23
N LEU A 146 12.34 10.03 -0.92
CA LEU A 146 11.77 8.70 -0.99
C LEU A 146 12.49 7.85 -2.03
N ALA A 147 12.68 6.57 -1.72
CA ALA A 147 13.43 5.61 -2.54
C ALA A 147 12.67 4.28 -2.67
N TYR A 148 11.38 4.35 -3.06
CA TYR A 148 10.57 3.15 -3.27
C TYR A 148 11.15 2.23 -4.35
N GLY A 149 11.06 0.94 -4.08
CA GLY A 149 11.64 -0.12 -4.89
C GLY A 149 12.19 -1.25 -4.03
N ARG A 150 12.95 -2.16 -4.65
CA ARG A 150 13.58 -3.27 -3.93
C ARG A 150 14.54 -2.73 -2.85
N GLY A 151 14.36 -3.20 -1.61
CA GLY A 151 15.21 -2.78 -0.48
C GLY A 151 14.93 -1.35 0.03
N SER A 152 13.81 -0.73 -0.37
CA SER A 152 13.47 0.64 0.02
C SER A 152 13.41 0.84 1.54
N GLY A 153 13.09 -0.20 2.31
CA GLY A 153 13.01 -0.10 3.77
C GLY A 153 14.32 0.35 4.41
N ASP A 154 15.45 -0.25 4.01
CA ASP A 154 16.75 0.15 4.57
C ASP A 154 17.18 1.55 4.10
N LEU A 155 16.86 1.90 2.84
CA LEU A 155 17.14 3.23 2.29
C LEU A 155 16.35 4.32 3.03
N HIS A 156 15.04 4.12 3.21
CA HIS A 156 14.18 5.06 3.93
C HIS A 156 14.61 5.22 5.39
N GLU A 157 14.93 4.13 6.07
CA GLU A 157 15.39 4.19 7.45
C GLU A 157 16.73 4.94 7.61
N ALA A 158 17.68 4.71 6.71
CA ALA A 158 18.95 5.41 6.73
C ALA A 158 18.75 6.92 6.48
N ALA A 159 17.99 7.27 5.44
CA ALA A 159 17.71 8.66 5.09
C ALA A 159 16.93 9.41 6.18
N ALA A 160 15.94 8.74 6.82
CA ALA A 160 15.20 9.32 7.93
C ALA A 160 16.10 9.58 9.15
N ARG A 161 16.98 8.64 9.51
CA ARG A 161 17.95 8.85 10.61
C ARG A 161 18.93 9.98 10.30
N GLU A 162 19.42 10.05 9.07
CA GLU A 162 20.31 11.13 8.62
C GLU A 162 19.63 12.50 8.67
N ALA A 163 18.34 12.56 8.37
CA ALA A 163 17.50 13.75 8.51
C ALA A 163 17.11 14.09 9.96
N GLY A 164 17.60 13.32 10.95
CA GLY A 164 17.37 13.54 12.37
C GLY A 164 16.00 13.09 12.89
N LEU A 165 15.32 12.19 12.18
CA LEU A 165 14.03 11.64 12.63
C LEU A 165 14.22 10.44 13.56
N ALA A 166 13.34 10.29 14.53
CA ALA A 166 13.16 9.03 15.23
C ALA A 166 12.58 7.99 14.27
N VAL A 167 13.23 6.82 14.15
CA VAL A 167 12.81 5.77 13.22
C VAL A 167 12.30 4.55 13.96
N ARG A 168 11.06 4.14 13.63
CA ARG A 168 10.40 2.94 14.17
C ARG A 168 10.08 1.97 13.04
N ARG A 169 10.47 0.70 13.21
CA ARG A 169 9.92 -0.41 12.43
C ARG A 169 8.68 -0.94 13.16
N ALA A 170 7.49 -0.61 12.69
CA ALA A 170 6.27 -1.09 13.30
C ALA A 170 6.03 -2.56 12.94
N ASP A 171 5.58 -3.34 13.94
CA ASP A 171 5.16 -4.71 13.73
C ASP A 171 3.63 -4.72 13.63
N VAL A 172 3.12 -4.73 12.40
CA VAL A 172 1.69 -4.73 12.09
C VAL A 172 1.48 -5.77 10.98
N PRO A 173 1.27 -7.06 11.32
CA PRO A 173 1.20 -8.15 10.34
C PRO A 173 0.19 -7.94 9.22
N ALA A 174 -0.95 -7.31 9.54
CA ALA A 174 -2.00 -6.97 8.58
C ALA A 174 -1.55 -6.01 7.46
N LEU A 175 -0.46 -5.27 7.68
CA LEU A 175 0.13 -4.33 6.72
C LEU A 175 1.42 -4.87 6.07
N ALA A 176 1.86 -6.07 6.46
CA ALA A 176 3.14 -6.62 6.04
C ALA A 176 3.07 -7.49 4.77
N LEU A 177 1.88 -8.00 4.42
CA LEU A 177 1.66 -8.80 3.22
C LEU A 177 1.05 -7.93 2.11
N ASP A 178 1.78 -7.78 1.01
CA ASP A 178 1.33 -7.22 -0.27
C ASP A 178 1.25 -8.32 -1.33
N LEU A 179 0.25 -8.25 -2.22
CA LEU A 179 0.01 -9.31 -3.22
C LEU A 179 0.77 -9.08 -4.51
N ASP A 180 2.07 -9.36 -4.54
CA ASP A 180 2.92 -9.03 -5.69
C ASP A 180 3.42 -10.22 -6.50
N THR A 181 3.45 -11.41 -5.90
CA THR A 181 3.99 -12.63 -6.48
C THR A 181 3.08 -13.84 -6.22
N PRO A 182 3.22 -14.94 -6.97
CA PRO A 182 2.48 -16.17 -6.67
C PRO A 182 2.71 -16.69 -5.25
N ALA A 183 3.89 -16.43 -4.67
CA ALA A 183 4.20 -16.80 -3.29
C ALA A 183 3.32 -16.01 -2.29
N ASP A 184 3.09 -14.73 -2.53
CA ASP A 184 2.24 -13.89 -1.67
C ASP A 184 0.78 -14.36 -1.70
N VAL A 185 0.30 -14.77 -2.88
CA VAL A 185 -1.02 -15.40 -3.04
C VAL A 185 -1.11 -16.70 -2.21
N ARG A 186 -0.07 -17.54 -2.24
CA ARG A 186 -0.01 -18.76 -1.40
C ARG A 186 -0.02 -18.43 0.09
N VAL A 187 0.76 -17.43 0.52
CA VAL A 187 0.80 -16.97 1.91
C VAL A 187 -0.59 -16.48 2.33
N LEU A 188 -1.26 -15.65 1.53
CA LEU A 188 -2.61 -15.19 1.81
C LEU A 188 -3.58 -16.37 2.01
N LEU A 189 -3.61 -17.31 1.06
CA LEU A 189 -4.55 -18.43 1.08
C LEU A 189 -4.20 -19.54 2.09
N SER A 190 -3.04 -19.45 2.74
CA SER A 190 -2.66 -20.37 3.82
C SER A 190 -3.38 -20.08 5.15
N THR A 191 -4.02 -18.91 5.26
CA THR A 191 -4.69 -18.43 6.48
C THR A 191 -6.21 -18.32 6.30
N ALA A 192 -6.97 -18.44 7.39
CA ALA A 192 -8.42 -18.28 7.35
C ALA A 192 -8.81 -16.82 7.06
N GLU A 193 -8.07 -15.89 7.67
CA GLU A 193 -8.22 -14.44 7.50
C GLU A 193 -7.95 -14.04 6.05
N GLY A 194 -6.87 -14.54 5.47
CA GLY A 194 -6.54 -14.28 4.07
C GLY A 194 -7.59 -14.84 3.12
N ARG A 195 -8.08 -16.07 3.33
CA ARG A 195 -9.21 -16.62 2.55
C ARG A 195 -10.50 -15.81 2.72
N ALA A 196 -10.74 -15.22 3.89
CA ALA A 196 -11.91 -14.40 4.18
C ALA A 196 -11.80 -12.95 3.68
N SER A 197 -10.60 -12.47 3.35
CA SER A 197 -10.39 -11.16 2.73
C SER A 197 -11.11 -11.04 1.37
N GLN A 198 -11.34 -9.82 0.89
CA GLN A 198 -11.96 -9.61 -0.44
C GLN A 198 -11.12 -10.23 -1.56
N ALA A 199 -9.80 -10.00 -1.51
CA ALA A 199 -8.85 -10.57 -2.47
C ALA A 199 -8.81 -12.11 -2.38
N GLY A 200 -8.77 -12.68 -1.18
CA GLY A 200 -8.72 -14.13 -1.00
C GLY A 200 -10.00 -14.83 -1.46
N ARG A 201 -11.18 -14.27 -1.17
CA ARG A 201 -12.45 -14.79 -1.69
C ARG A 201 -12.47 -14.81 -3.20
N TYR A 202 -12.05 -13.71 -3.82
CA TYR A 202 -11.95 -13.61 -5.27
C TYR A 202 -10.99 -14.67 -5.86
N LEU A 203 -9.80 -14.82 -5.27
CA LEU A 203 -8.81 -15.81 -5.70
C LEU A 203 -9.33 -17.26 -5.59
N VAL A 204 -10.08 -17.58 -4.53
CA VAL A 204 -10.74 -18.88 -4.37
C VAL A 204 -11.84 -19.07 -5.41
N GLU A 205 -12.65 -18.04 -5.67
CA GLU A 205 -13.75 -18.06 -6.64
C GLU A 205 -13.26 -18.36 -8.06
N ILE A 206 -12.15 -17.75 -8.49
CA ILE A 206 -11.55 -18.00 -9.82
C ILE A 206 -10.74 -19.31 -9.90
N GLY A 207 -10.77 -20.13 -8.83
CA GLY A 207 -10.14 -21.44 -8.78
C GLY A 207 -8.61 -21.40 -8.84
N ILE A 208 -7.96 -20.41 -8.22
CA ILE A 208 -6.51 -20.20 -8.33
C ILE A 208 -5.69 -21.43 -7.91
N GLU A 209 -6.13 -22.15 -6.87
CA GLU A 209 -5.47 -23.36 -6.33
C GLU A 209 -5.53 -24.56 -7.32
N GLY A 210 -6.40 -24.46 -8.32
CA GLY A 210 -6.54 -25.41 -9.41
C GLY A 210 -5.47 -25.28 -10.50
N ARG A 211 -4.78 -24.14 -10.59
CA ARG A 211 -3.88 -23.81 -11.70
C ARG A 211 -2.49 -24.41 -11.51
N GLU A 212 -1.88 -24.89 -12.59
CA GLU A 212 -0.54 -25.51 -12.55
C GLU A 212 0.52 -24.54 -12.01
N ALA A 213 0.55 -23.31 -12.51
CA ALA A 213 1.46 -22.25 -12.07
C ALA A 213 1.36 -21.91 -10.56
N PHE A 214 0.24 -22.23 -9.91
CA PHE A 214 0.08 -22.07 -8.47
C PHE A 214 0.81 -23.16 -7.67
N ARG A 215 0.84 -24.39 -8.20
CA ARG A 215 1.36 -25.60 -7.54
C ARG A 215 2.87 -25.79 -7.68
N GLU A 216 3.48 -25.16 -8.69
CA GLU A 216 4.89 -25.33 -9.04
C GLU A 216 5.88 -24.43 -8.28
N GLY A 217 5.40 -23.54 -7.41
CA GLY A 217 6.25 -22.65 -6.60
C GLY A 217 5.92 -22.69 -5.11
#